data_AF-A0A6A6DG94-F1
#
_entry.id   AF-A0A6A6DG94-F1
#
_cell.length_a   1.000
_cell.length_b   1.000
_cell.length_c   1.000
_cell.angle_alpha   90.00
_cell.angle_beta   90.00
_cell.angle_gamma   90.00
#
_symmetry.space_group_name_H-M   'P 1'
#
loop_
_entity.id
_entity.type
_entity.pdbx_description
1 polymer ?
#
loop_
_entity_poly.entity_id
_entity_poly.type
_entity_poly.pdbx_seq_one_letter_code
_entity_poly.pdbx_strand_id
1 'polypeptide(L)' 'SIRRLIGKTYEVSKEAIKQKLTKFLLKIYFTTDIWSSPNSSHYQAITAHFVDKLERL' A
#
# COMPACT_ATOMS: atom_id res chain seq x y z
N SER A 1 -11.08 6.51 -20.86
CA SER A 1 -11.93 5.70 -19.96
C SER A 1 -11.49 5.91 -18.51
N ILE A 2 -12.41 5.74 -17.57
CA ILE A 2 -12.16 5.82 -16.13
C ILE A 2 -11.05 4.84 -15.71
N ARG A 3 -11.02 3.62 -16.27
CA ARG A 3 -9.96 2.62 -16.05
C ARG A 3 -8.56 3.16 -16.31
N ARG A 4 -8.36 3.92 -17.39
CA ARG A 4 -7.05 4.52 -17.72
C ARG A 4 -6.65 5.59 -16.71
N LEU A 5 -7.62 6.38 -16.22
CA LEU A 5 -7.37 7.39 -15.20
C LEU A 5 -6.96 6.74 -13.88
N ILE A 6 -7.70 5.71 -13.43
CA ILE A 6 -7.38 4.93 -12.22
C ILE A 6 -5.97 4.34 -12.32
N GLY A 7 -5.62 3.72 -13.46
CA GLY A 7 -4.28 3.16 -13.65
C GLY A 7 -3.18 4.22 -13.55
N LYS A 8 -3.37 5.40 -14.16
CA LYS A 8 -2.40 6.50 -14.05
C LYS A 8 -2.26 7.01 -12.61
N THR A 9 -3.38 7.21 -11.92
CA THR A 9 -3.37 7.66 -10.52
C THR A 9 -2.66 6.64 -9.63
N TYR A 10 -2.92 5.35 -9.83
CA TYR A 10 -2.25 4.27 -9.10
C TYR A 10 -0.73 4.32 -9.26
N GLU A 11 -0.22 4.44 -10.50
CA GLU A 11 1.24 4.48 -10.71
C GLU A 11 1.89 5.71 -10.06
N VAL A 12 1.25 6.88 -10.14
CA VAL A 12 1.75 8.11 -9.48
C VAL A 12 1.79 7.93 -7.96
N SER A 13 0.70 7.42 -7.36
CA SER A 13 0.63 7.20 -5.90
C SER A 13 1.64 6.14 -5.43
N LYS A 14 1.81 5.06 -6.19
CA LYS A 14 2.77 3.98 -5.90
C LYS A 14 4.20 4.51 -5.83
N GLU A 15 4.63 5.31 -6.80
CA GLU A 15 5.99 5.88 -6.80
C GLU A 15 6.20 6.87 -5.65
N ALA A 16 5.20 7.70 -5.33
CA ALA A 16 5.26 8.58 -4.17
C ALA A 16 5.38 7.81 -2.85
N ILE A 17 4.64 6.71 -2.68
CA ILE A 17 4.71 5.85 -1.49
C ILE A 17 6.08 5.17 -1.41
N LYS A 18 6.60 4.60 -2.50
CA LYS A 18 7.95 4.01 -2.53
C LYS A 18 9.02 4.99 -2.06
N GLN A 19 9.00 6.22 -2.60
CA GLN A 19 9.95 7.27 -2.22
C GLN A 19 9.82 7.70 -0.75
N LYS A 20 8.62 7.62 -0.17
CA LYS A 20 8.43 7.85 1.27
C LYS A 20 9.01 6.68 2.08
N LEU A 21 8.65 5.45 1.75
CA LEU A 21 9.09 4.26 2.49
C LEU A 21 10.62 4.10 2.49
N THR A 22 11.31 4.41 1.38
CA THR A 22 12.78 4.38 1.35
C THR A 22 13.45 5.38 2.28
N LYS A 23 12.73 6.40 2.76
CA LYS A 23 13.22 7.36 3.78
C LYS A 23 12.98 6.88 5.22
N PHE A 24 12.10 5.89 5.42
CA PHE A 24 11.66 5.40 6.74
C PHE A 24 12.04 3.94 7.01
N LEU A 25 13.17 3.47 6.45
CA LEU A 25 13.58 2.05 6.40
C LEU A 25 13.58 1.30 7.75
N LEU A 26 13.60 1.99 8.89
CA LEU A 26 13.66 1.38 10.23
C LEU A 26 12.31 1.36 11.00
N LYS A 27 11.20 1.84 10.42
CA LYS A 27 9.89 1.91 11.10
C LYS A 27 8.71 1.50 10.21
N ILE A 28 8.90 0.44 9.42
CA ILE A 28 7.83 -0.12 8.58
C ILE A 28 7.50 -1.51 9.09
N TYR A 29 6.23 -1.72 9.47
CA TYR A 29 5.70 -3.02 9.84
C TYR A 29 4.78 -3.52 8.74
N PHE A 30 4.88 -4.80 8.39
CA PHE A 30 4.01 -5.41 7.41
C PHE A 30 3.03 -6.35 8.10
N THR A 31 1.75 -6.24 7.75
CA THR A 31 0.75 -7.27 8.05
C THR A 31 0.35 -7.97 6.77
N THR A 32 0.03 -9.26 6.89
CA THR A 32 -0.48 -10.06 5.78
C THR A 32 -1.83 -10.61 6.16
N ASP A 33 -2.84 -10.31 5.35
CA ASP A 33 -4.17 -10.87 5.49
C ASP A 33 -4.37 -11.89 4.39
N ILE A 34 -4.75 -13.11 4.76
CA ILE A 34 -5.02 -14.20 3.82
C ILE A 34 -6.43 -14.68 4.09
N TRP A 35 -7.25 -14.73 3.04
CA TRP A 35 -8.62 -15.22 3.14
C TRP A 35 -9.04 -15.89 1.85
N SER A 36 -10.10 -16.70 1.96
CA SER A 36 -10.76 -17.30 0.81
C SER A 36 -12.18 -16.78 0.72
N SER A 37 -12.65 -16.53 -0.50
CA SER A 37 -14.06 -16.21 -0.74
C SER A 37 -14.90 -17.49 -0.91
N PRO A 38 -16.23 -17.40 -0.75
CA PRO A 38 -17.14 -18.52 -1.00
C PRO A 38 -17.05 -19.13 -2.40
N ASN A 39 -16.55 -18.38 -3.39
CA ASN A 39 -16.37 -18.86 -4.76
C ASN A 39 -15.00 -19.53 -5.00
N SER A 40 -14.32 -19.99 -3.94
CA SER A 40 -13.01 -20.66 -4.00
C SER A 40 -11.87 -19.80 -4.54
N SER A 41 -12.00 -18.46 -4.52
CA SER A 41 -10.87 -17.58 -4.79
C SER A 41 -10.07 -17.36 -3.51
N HIS A 42 -8.74 -17.34 -3.64
CA HIS A 42 -7.83 -17.08 -2.54
C HIS A 42 -7.18 -15.72 -2.73
N TYR A 43 -7.16 -14.92 -1.66
CA TYR A 43 -6.63 -13.57 -1.67
C TYR A 43 -5.53 -13.45 -0.63
N GLN A 44 -4.50 -12.68 -0.98
CA GLN A 44 -3.46 -12.22 -0.06
C GLN A 44 -3.36 -10.71 -0.17
N ALA A 45 -3.54 -10.02 0.94
CA ALA A 45 -3.18 -8.61 1.08
C ALA A 45 -1.89 -8.48 1.88
N ILE A 46 -1.04 -7.55 1.45
CA ILE A 46 0.15 -7.12 2.18
C ILE A 46 -0.04 -5.64 2.47
N THR A 47 -0.06 -5.28 3.76
CA THR A 47 -0.27 -3.91 4.21
C THR A 47 0.97 -3.42 4.93
N ALA A 48 1.51 -2.27 4.50
CA ALA A 48 2.65 -1.62 5.12
C ALA A 48 2.17 -0.51 6.06
N HIS A 49 2.49 -0.62 7.34
CA HIS A 49 2.27 0.38 8.38
C HIS A 49 3.57 1.13 8.62
N PHE A 50 3.54 2.45 8.50
CA PHE A 50 4.70 3.30 8.73
C PHE A 50 4.29 4.58 9.45
N VAL A 51 5.21 5.13 10.24
CA VAL A 51 5.01 6.42 10.90
C VAL A 51 5.74 7.50 10.10
N ASP A 52 4.97 8.43 9.51
CA ASP A 52 5.53 9.63 8.90
C ASP A 52 5.99 10.59 10.02
N LYS A 53 7.18 11.19 9.90
CA LYS A 53 7.77 12.10 10.90
C LYS A 53 7.08 13.48 10.93
N LEU A 54 5.78 13.55 10.66
CA LEU A 54 4.97 14.74 10.91
C LEU A 54 4.40 14.65 12.32
N GLU A 55 5.28 14.90 13.31
CA GLU A 55 4.86 15.31 14.66
C GLU A 55 4.22 16.70 14.59
N ARG A 56 2.99 16.78 14.10
CA ARG A 56 2.08 17.88 14.42
C ARG A 56 0.71 17.30 14.74
N LEU A 57 0.50 17.12 16.05
CA LEU A 57 -0.83 17.14 16.66
C LEU A 57 -1.51 18.48 16.34
#